data_AF-E1K1B8-F1
#
_entry.id   AF-E1K1B8-F1
#
_cell.length_a   1.000
_cell.length_b   1.000
_cell.length_c   1.000
_cell.angle_alpha   90.00
_cell.angle_beta   90.00
_cell.angle_gamma   90.00
#
_symmetry.space_group_name_H-M   'P 1'
#
loop_
_entity.id
_entity.type
_entity.pdbx_description
1 polymer ?
#
loop_
_entity_poly.entity_id
_entity_poly.type
_entity_poly.pdbx_seq_one_letter_code
_entity_poly.pdbx_strand_id
1 'polypeptide(L)'
;MPRQTDALRSSRPNFDAREVRETVIAREAFRPGPLADDFERLASPAMPMSEPDILSLLLKYFYAVLYPGSEGHAVPLEEVSLQLGRFYDLWSEYGPDSMPPLPGDLSAYPLRMLADLPRTAHIFRSVANRPLPPALVQDPYLGIDCGTGTGILLAAGWLQAKRNGVVETQLYGIECDADVARRTGEVLAGLGIGATIEADARDPAVYAGLPDGPVAYVANENVAAPTSRLTAEPFCAIHAALFSVLSRRLKHAFFFPEALVVRDRDAELDVVLSKNNRFQIPRHYRHLRPRPRSIVLEGRLTRLWQIGKSFRQYIPEAWLSAMPGRW
;
A
#
# COMPACT_ATOMS: atom_id res chain seq x y z
N MET A 1 2.74 -16.32 19.88
CA MET A 1 3.85 -17.07 19.27
C MET A 1 4.24 -16.37 17.97
N PRO A 2 5.45 -15.81 17.86
CA PRO A 2 5.85 -15.09 16.65
C PRO A 2 5.98 -16.08 15.49
N ARG A 3 5.21 -15.88 14.43
CA ARG A 3 5.29 -16.70 13.21
C ARG A 3 6.56 -16.31 12.45
N GLN A 4 7.54 -17.20 12.48
CA GLN A 4 8.61 -17.26 11.48
C GLN A 4 7.97 -17.27 10.07
N THR A 5 8.08 -16.16 9.37
CA THR A 5 7.93 -16.09 7.92
C THR A 5 9.28 -15.74 7.33
N ASP A 6 10.21 -16.68 7.47
CA ASP A 6 11.47 -16.71 6.74
C ASP A 6 11.36 -17.78 5.66
N ALA A 7 11.31 -17.37 4.39
CA ALA A 7 11.81 -18.15 3.27
C ALA A 7 11.77 -17.33 1.97
N LEU A 8 12.90 -16.68 1.70
CA LEU A 8 13.55 -16.40 0.40
C LEU A 8 14.27 -15.05 0.50
N ARG A 9 15.34 -15.06 1.28
CA ARG A 9 16.30 -13.96 1.34
C ARG A 9 17.30 -14.20 0.18
N SER A 10 17.40 -13.23 -0.73
CA SER A 10 18.28 -13.27 -1.90
C SER A 10 19.54 -12.47 -1.60
N SER A 11 20.71 -13.00 -1.99
CA SER A 11 22.01 -12.31 -1.92
C SER A 11 21.97 -10.96 -2.64
N ARG A 12 21.81 -9.88 -1.88
CA ARG A 12 21.89 -8.49 -2.38
C ARG A 12 23.25 -7.90 -2.04
N PRO A 13 23.78 -6.99 -2.88
CA PRO A 13 24.99 -6.25 -2.54
C PRO A 13 24.80 -5.51 -1.22
N ASN A 14 25.89 -5.35 -0.48
CA ASN A 14 25.88 -4.69 0.82
C ASN A 14 25.56 -3.19 0.62
N PHE A 15 24.43 -2.73 1.15
CA PHE A 15 24.06 -1.31 1.20
C PHE A 15 24.41 -0.82 2.61
N ASP A 16 25.22 0.22 2.73
CA ASP A 16 25.44 0.91 4.00
C ASP A 16 24.94 2.35 3.84
N ALA A 17 23.81 2.66 4.47
CA ALA A 17 23.21 3.99 4.44
C ALA A 17 24.16 5.11 4.91
N ARG A 18 25.21 4.78 5.68
CA ARG A 18 26.22 5.74 6.15
C ARG A 18 27.24 6.10 5.07
N GLU A 19 27.41 5.25 4.06
CA GLU A 19 28.33 5.49 2.93
C GLU A 19 27.64 6.19 1.76
N VAL A 20 26.31 6.09 1.66
CA VAL A 20 25.52 6.76 0.62
C VAL A 20 25.44 8.26 0.91
N ARG A 21 26.24 9.04 0.18
CA ARG A 21 26.27 10.51 0.28
C ARG A 21 25.13 11.21 -0.50
N GLU A 22 24.40 10.48 -1.33
CA GLU A 22 23.29 11.00 -2.14
C GLU A 22 21.92 10.72 -1.51
N THR A 23 20.96 11.61 -1.74
CA THR A 23 19.58 11.46 -1.27
C THR A 23 18.80 10.48 -2.14
N VAL A 24 17.72 9.88 -1.62
CA VAL A 24 16.94 8.84 -2.33
C VAL A 24 16.20 9.35 -3.57
N ILE A 25 15.96 10.66 -3.66
CA ILE A 25 15.52 11.37 -4.86
C ILE A 25 16.34 12.65 -5.03
N ALA A 26 16.29 13.25 -6.21
CA ALA A 26 16.86 14.58 -6.46
C ALA A 26 16.19 15.65 -5.58
N ARG A 27 16.95 16.68 -5.17
CA ARG A 27 16.45 17.76 -4.29
C ARG A 27 15.28 18.51 -4.93
N GLU A 28 15.33 18.70 -6.24
CA GLU A 28 14.30 19.37 -7.04
C GLU A 28 13.00 18.57 -7.10
N ALA A 29 13.06 17.27 -6.84
CA ALA A 29 11.90 16.39 -6.79
C ALA A 29 11.28 16.32 -5.37
N PHE A 30 11.96 16.86 -4.35
CA PHE A 30 11.45 16.91 -2.98
C PHE A 30 10.85 18.28 -2.67
N ARG A 31 9.60 18.30 -2.20
CA ARG A 31 8.92 19.54 -1.82
C ARG A 31 9.16 19.83 -0.33
N PRO A 32 9.73 20.98 0.05
CA PRO A 32 9.84 21.37 1.45
C PRO A 32 8.47 21.57 2.11
N GLY A 33 8.42 21.48 3.44
CA GLY A 33 7.23 21.72 4.25
C GLY A 33 6.61 20.44 4.82
N PRO A 34 5.55 20.59 5.65
CA PRO A 34 4.86 19.47 6.29
C PRO A 34 4.22 18.47 5.31
N LEU A 35 3.92 17.27 5.80
CA LEU A 35 3.13 16.27 5.07
C LEU A 35 1.67 16.69 4.95
N ALA A 36 1.10 17.29 5.99
CA ALA A 36 -0.29 17.76 6.01
C ALA A 36 -0.57 18.73 4.84
N ASP A 37 0.32 19.71 4.62
CA ASP A 37 0.24 20.66 3.50
C ASP A 37 0.27 19.98 2.12
N ASP A 38 0.97 18.85 1.99
CA ASP A 38 0.97 18.07 0.75
C ASP A 38 -0.38 17.37 0.54
N PHE A 39 -1.00 16.83 1.58
CA PHE A 39 -2.35 16.25 1.50
C PHE A 39 -3.39 17.31 1.12
N GLU A 40 -3.40 18.46 1.79
CA GLU A 40 -4.34 19.54 1.49
C GLU A 40 -4.21 20.05 0.06
N ARG A 41 -2.97 20.28 -0.40
CA ARG A 41 -2.72 20.75 -1.77
C ARG A 41 -3.14 19.69 -2.80
N LEU A 42 -2.72 18.44 -2.61
CA LEU A 42 -2.94 17.38 -3.60
C LEU A 42 -4.38 16.86 -3.62
N ALA A 43 -5.17 17.14 -2.57
CA ALA A 43 -6.60 16.91 -2.53
C ALA A 43 -7.37 17.71 -3.59
N SER A 44 -6.84 18.87 -4.02
CA SER A 44 -7.49 19.71 -5.03
C SER A 44 -7.41 19.07 -6.43
N PRO A 45 -8.54 18.85 -7.13
CA PRO A 45 -8.52 18.33 -8.50
C PRO A 45 -7.86 19.28 -9.51
N ALA A 46 -7.83 20.58 -9.22
CA ALA A 46 -7.17 21.58 -10.05
C ALA A 46 -5.64 21.47 -10.00
N MET A 47 -5.09 20.82 -8.98
CA MET A 47 -3.66 20.58 -8.84
C MET A 47 -3.30 19.23 -9.49
N PRO A 48 -2.44 19.22 -10.52
CA PRO A 48 -1.85 17.99 -11.01
C PRO A 48 -1.01 17.34 -9.91
N MET A 49 -1.10 16.02 -9.81
CA MET A 49 -0.26 15.22 -8.91
C MET A 49 0.87 14.63 -9.76
N SER A 50 2.01 15.33 -9.83
CA SER A 50 3.17 14.91 -10.61
C SER A 50 3.90 13.72 -9.96
N GLU A 51 4.74 13.02 -10.73
CA GLU A 51 5.55 11.92 -10.16
C GLU A 51 6.47 12.38 -9.01
N PRO A 52 7.15 13.55 -9.10
CA PRO A 52 7.86 14.15 -7.96
C PRO A 52 6.98 14.44 -6.73
N ASP A 53 5.76 14.98 -6.93
CA ASP A 53 4.84 15.23 -5.81
C ASP A 53 4.55 13.96 -5.01
N ILE A 54 4.32 12.85 -5.72
CA ILE A 54 4.01 11.55 -5.12
C ILE A 54 5.23 11.02 -4.35
N LEU A 55 6.42 11.08 -4.95
CA LEU A 55 7.64 10.62 -4.27
C LEU A 55 7.94 11.45 -3.02
N SER A 56 7.82 12.78 -3.11
CA SER A 56 7.97 13.68 -1.96
C SER A 56 6.97 13.34 -0.85
N LEU A 57 5.69 13.17 -1.19
CA LEU A 57 4.64 12.80 -0.23
C LEU A 57 4.93 11.45 0.42
N LEU A 58 5.32 10.42 -0.36
CA LEU A 58 5.58 9.08 0.17
C LEU A 58 6.78 9.03 1.11
N LEU A 59 7.82 9.81 0.83
CA LEU A 59 8.99 9.95 1.71
C LEU A 59 8.59 10.57 3.05
N LYS A 60 7.86 11.68 3.02
CA LYS A 60 7.33 12.31 4.24
C LYS A 60 6.37 11.37 4.99
N TYR A 61 5.53 10.63 4.27
CA TYR A 61 4.63 9.63 4.86
C TYR A 61 5.40 8.49 5.54
N PHE A 62 6.46 7.98 4.89
CA PHE A 62 7.38 7.01 5.49
C PHE A 62 7.95 7.53 6.82
N TYR A 63 8.39 8.78 6.84
CA TYR A 63 8.89 9.41 8.06
C TYR A 63 7.80 9.54 9.13
N ALA A 64 6.58 9.95 8.76
CA ALA A 64 5.45 10.04 9.68
C ALA A 64 5.07 8.69 10.30
N VAL A 65 5.19 7.58 9.56
CA VAL A 65 4.99 6.24 10.11
C VAL A 65 6.07 5.88 11.14
N LEU A 66 7.31 6.32 10.95
CA LEU A 66 8.38 6.14 11.94
C LEU A 66 8.20 7.06 13.17
N TYR A 67 7.68 8.25 12.96
CA TYR A 67 7.51 9.29 13.98
C TYR A 67 6.12 9.93 13.88
N PRO A 68 5.06 9.29 14.44
CA PRO A 68 3.73 9.89 14.49
C PRO A 68 3.77 11.26 15.17
N GLY A 69 3.04 12.24 14.62
CA GLY A 69 3.11 13.65 14.98
C GLY A 69 4.02 14.48 14.07
N SER A 70 4.94 13.85 13.32
CA SER A 70 5.81 14.58 12.39
C SER A 70 5.09 15.07 11.13
N GLU A 71 3.87 14.62 10.86
CA GLU A 71 3.06 15.03 9.71
C GLU A 71 2.79 16.55 9.67
N GLY A 72 2.76 17.20 10.83
CA GLY A 72 2.60 18.66 10.97
C GLY A 72 3.91 19.46 10.89
N HIS A 73 5.04 18.81 10.65
CA HIS A 73 6.37 19.43 10.66
C HIS A 73 7.10 19.21 9.34
N ALA A 74 7.91 20.20 8.95
CA ALA A 74 8.79 20.05 7.80
C ALA A 74 9.95 19.11 8.13
N VAL A 75 10.14 18.08 7.32
CA VAL A 75 11.25 17.12 7.46
C VAL A 75 12.22 17.29 6.29
N PRO A 76 13.53 17.49 6.53
CA PRO A 76 14.54 17.57 5.47
C PRO A 76 14.66 16.26 4.68
N LEU A 77 14.95 16.38 3.38
CA LEU A 77 15.14 15.21 2.50
C LEU A 77 16.28 14.30 2.99
N GLU A 78 17.35 14.89 3.51
CA GLU A 78 18.51 14.19 4.04
C GLU A 78 18.13 13.31 5.23
N GLU A 79 17.27 13.82 6.11
CA GLU A 79 16.82 13.09 7.29
C GLU A 79 15.91 11.93 6.91
N VAL A 80 14.95 12.14 6.00
CA VAL A 80 14.12 11.05 5.49
C VAL A 80 14.95 10.00 4.75
N SER A 81 15.90 10.43 3.91
CA SER A 81 16.80 9.53 3.20
C SER A 81 17.61 8.70 4.20
N LEU A 82 18.16 9.31 5.24
CA LEU A 82 18.91 8.60 6.28
C LEU A 82 18.07 7.51 6.96
N GLN A 83 16.83 7.80 7.35
CA GLN A 83 15.97 6.80 7.99
C GLN A 83 15.58 5.68 7.03
N LEU A 84 15.31 6.00 5.78
CA LEU A 84 15.01 5.01 4.76
C LEU A 84 16.21 4.10 4.48
N GLY A 85 17.41 4.67 4.45
CA GLY A 85 18.64 3.89 4.34
C GLY A 85 18.84 2.95 5.52
N ARG A 86 18.64 3.43 6.76
CA ARG A 86 18.68 2.58 7.97
C ARG A 86 17.66 1.44 7.91
N PHE A 87 16.47 1.70 7.36
CA PHE A 87 15.48 0.65 7.12
C PHE A 87 16.01 -0.41 6.15
N TYR A 88 16.66 -0.02 5.05
CA TYR A 88 17.26 -0.98 4.12
C TYR A 88 18.43 -1.75 4.73
N ASP A 89 19.28 -1.12 5.55
CA ASP A 89 20.39 -1.79 6.26
C ASP A 89 19.84 -2.90 7.17
N LEU A 90 18.83 -2.59 8.00
CA LEU A 90 18.16 -3.55 8.90
C LEU A 90 17.45 -4.68 8.14
N TRP A 91 17.06 -4.41 6.90
CA TRP A 91 16.38 -5.38 6.05
C TRP A 91 17.35 -6.27 5.25
N SER A 92 18.60 -5.84 5.10
CA SER A 92 19.62 -6.56 4.35
C SER A 92 20.16 -7.78 5.12
N GLU A 93 20.54 -8.84 4.42
CA GLU A 93 21.17 -10.04 5.01
C GLU A 93 22.51 -9.77 5.71
N TYR A 94 23.13 -8.63 5.37
CA TYR A 94 24.45 -8.21 5.83
C TYR A 94 24.39 -6.95 6.71
N GLY A 95 23.19 -6.57 7.15
CA GLY A 95 22.98 -5.44 8.03
C GLY A 95 23.85 -5.60 9.29
N PRO A 96 24.47 -4.54 9.82
CA PRO A 96 25.34 -4.68 10.97
C PRO A 96 24.55 -5.27 12.15
N ASP A 97 25.07 -6.35 12.75
CA ASP A 97 24.46 -7.05 13.90
C ASP A 97 24.13 -6.13 15.10
N SER A 98 24.71 -4.92 15.12
CA SER A 98 24.58 -3.91 16.18
C SER A 98 23.82 -2.66 15.77
N MET A 99 23.01 -2.67 14.70
CA MET A 99 22.21 -1.49 14.35
C MET A 99 21.13 -1.24 15.40
N PRO A 100 20.98 0.01 15.89
CA PRO A 100 19.86 0.35 16.73
C PRO A 100 18.55 0.10 15.96
N PRO A 101 17.48 -0.36 16.62
CA PRO A 101 16.20 -0.54 15.96
C PRO A 101 15.74 0.79 15.36
N LEU A 102 14.93 0.73 14.31
CA LEU A 102 14.20 1.92 13.88
C LEU A 102 13.37 2.44 15.05
N PRO A 103 13.15 3.75 15.14
CA PRO A 103 12.27 4.33 16.12
C PRO A 103 10.87 3.71 16.04
N GLY A 104 10.40 3.21 17.19
CA GLY A 104 9.18 2.43 17.29
C GLY A 104 9.43 0.94 17.13
N ASP A 105 8.74 0.13 17.93
CA ASP A 105 8.77 -1.33 17.85
C ASP A 105 8.08 -1.85 16.58
N LEU A 106 8.48 -1.36 15.41
CA LEU A 106 8.00 -1.85 14.15
C LEU A 106 8.61 -3.22 13.90
N SER A 107 7.76 -4.21 13.69
CA SER A 107 8.15 -5.29 12.80
C SER A 107 8.51 -4.63 11.46
N ALA A 108 9.67 -4.92 10.89
CA ALA A 108 10.10 -4.31 9.62
C ALA A 108 9.15 -4.63 8.45
N TYR A 109 8.11 -5.45 8.64
CA TYR A 109 7.24 -5.99 7.60
C TYR A 109 6.28 -4.95 6.97
N PRO A 110 5.49 -4.15 7.71
CA PRO A 110 4.50 -3.23 7.12
C PRO A 110 5.15 -2.12 6.30
N LEU A 111 6.33 -1.64 6.73
CA LEU A 111 7.08 -0.62 6.01
C LEU A 111 7.66 -1.11 4.67
N ARG A 112 7.78 -2.41 4.40
CA ARG A 112 8.40 -2.91 3.17
C ARG A 112 7.66 -2.47 1.92
N MET A 113 6.34 -2.42 1.97
CA MET A 113 5.56 -1.92 0.84
C MET A 113 5.87 -0.44 0.64
N LEU A 114 5.72 0.38 1.67
CA LEU A 114 5.95 1.81 1.58
C LEU A 114 7.39 2.16 1.14
N ALA A 115 8.36 1.40 1.62
CA ALA A 115 9.78 1.54 1.28
C ALA A 115 10.16 0.96 -0.09
N ASP A 116 9.27 0.23 -0.78
CA ASP A 116 9.38 -0.05 -2.23
C ASP A 116 8.83 1.16 -3.00
N LEU A 117 9.58 2.26 -2.94
CA LEU A 117 9.13 3.59 -3.35
C LEU A 117 8.57 3.63 -4.77
N PRO A 118 9.27 3.16 -5.83
CA PRO A 118 8.73 3.23 -7.19
C PRO A 118 7.39 2.50 -7.34
N ARG A 119 7.27 1.33 -6.71
CA ARG A 119 6.05 0.53 -6.77
C ARG A 119 4.91 1.19 -6.04
N THR A 120 5.16 1.63 -4.81
CA THR A 120 4.15 2.31 -4.00
C THR A 120 3.72 3.62 -4.65
N ALA A 121 4.64 4.37 -5.25
CA ALA A 121 4.31 5.58 -6.02
C ALA A 121 3.39 5.28 -7.21
N HIS A 122 3.65 4.20 -7.95
CA HIS A 122 2.79 3.81 -9.07
C HIS A 122 1.39 3.38 -8.62
N ILE A 123 1.31 2.56 -7.56
CA ILE A 123 0.05 2.12 -6.98
C ILE A 123 -0.74 3.33 -6.43
N PHE A 124 -0.07 4.17 -5.64
CA PHE A 124 -0.64 5.38 -5.06
C PHE A 124 -1.19 6.30 -6.14
N ARG A 125 -0.40 6.58 -7.19
CA ARG A 125 -0.85 7.36 -8.35
C ARG A 125 -2.12 6.79 -8.95
N SER A 126 -2.14 5.48 -9.18
CA SER A 126 -3.28 4.81 -9.83
C SER A 126 -4.56 4.88 -9.00
N VAL A 127 -4.47 4.88 -7.66
CA VAL A 127 -5.63 4.99 -6.78
C VAL A 127 -6.03 6.46 -6.62
N ALA A 128 -5.09 7.30 -6.16
CA ALA A 128 -5.35 8.69 -5.80
C ALA A 128 -5.86 9.54 -6.99
N ASN A 129 -5.39 9.27 -8.21
CA ASN A 129 -5.83 10.00 -9.41
C ASN A 129 -6.97 9.33 -10.16
N ARG A 130 -7.55 8.24 -9.67
CA ARG A 130 -8.61 7.52 -10.39
C ARG A 130 -9.88 8.38 -10.43
N PRO A 131 -10.33 8.85 -11.62
CA PRO A 131 -11.61 9.54 -11.71
C PRO A 131 -12.75 8.56 -11.41
N LEU A 132 -13.74 9.03 -10.67
CA LEU A 132 -15.00 8.35 -10.45
C LEU A 132 -16.04 8.95 -11.40
N PRO A 133 -16.82 8.12 -12.10
CA PRO A 133 -17.97 8.63 -12.84
C PRO A 133 -18.88 9.44 -11.90
N PRO A 134 -19.43 10.60 -12.32
CA PRO A 134 -20.24 11.44 -11.43
C PRO A 134 -21.39 10.69 -10.73
N ALA A 135 -22.01 9.74 -11.42
CA ALA A 135 -23.08 8.89 -10.88
C ALA A 135 -22.61 7.89 -9.79
N LEU A 136 -21.29 7.70 -9.62
CA LEU A 136 -20.67 6.81 -8.64
C LEU A 136 -19.94 7.57 -7.53
N VAL A 137 -19.90 8.90 -7.58
CA VAL A 137 -19.39 9.72 -6.48
C VAL A 137 -20.40 9.60 -5.33
N GLN A 138 -19.90 9.21 -4.16
CA GLN A 138 -20.70 8.99 -2.95
C GLN A 138 -20.23 9.99 -1.88
N ASP A 139 -21.19 10.56 -1.17
CA ASP A 139 -20.95 11.46 -0.03
C ASP A 139 -21.97 11.10 1.07
N PRO A 140 -21.55 10.48 2.20
CA PRO A 140 -20.17 10.21 2.58
C PRO A 140 -19.51 9.11 1.73
N TYR A 141 -18.20 9.25 1.51
CA TYR A 141 -17.37 8.26 0.82
C TYR A 141 -16.85 7.20 1.79
N LEU A 142 -17.44 6.01 1.72
CA LEU A 142 -17.02 4.87 2.54
C LEU A 142 -15.92 4.05 1.86
N GLY A 143 -14.74 4.00 2.47
CA GLY A 143 -13.59 3.23 1.99
C GLY A 143 -13.03 2.28 3.04
N ILE A 144 -12.56 1.11 2.59
CA ILE A 144 -12.06 0.04 3.45
C ILE A 144 -10.70 -0.43 2.92
N ASP A 145 -9.67 -0.48 3.77
CA ASP A 145 -8.37 -1.07 3.45
C ASP A 145 -8.14 -2.32 4.31
N CYS A 146 -8.07 -3.49 3.68
CA CYS A 146 -7.97 -4.77 4.37
C CYS A 146 -6.51 -5.20 4.49
N GLY A 147 -5.98 -5.28 5.72
CA GLY A 147 -4.55 -5.43 5.97
C GLY A 147 -3.84 -4.10 5.70
N THR A 148 -4.26 -3.05 6.43
CA THR A 148 -3.91 -1.66 6.15
C THR A 148 -2.40 -1.39 6.21
N GLY A 149 -1.64 -2.16 7.00
CA GLY A 149 -0.21 -1.94 7.20
C GLY A 149 0.05 -0.49 7.60
N THR A 150 0.74 0.26 6.74
CA THR A 150 1.05 1.68 6.97
C THR A 150 -0.12 2.63 6.71
N GLY A 151 -1.25 2.16 6.17
CA GLY A 151 -2.41 2.99 5.82
C GLY A 151 -2.27 3.78 4.51
N ILE A 152 -1.23 3.50 3.71
CA ILE A 152 -0.94 4.30 2.52
C ILE A 152 -1.98 4.14 1.41
N LEU A 153 -2.62 2.96 1.28
CA LEU A 153 -3.71 2.76 0.32
C LEU A 153 -5.01 3.40 0.78
N LEU A 154 -5.22 3.52 2.10
CA LEU A 154 -6.31 4.30 2.66
C LEU A 154 -6.10 5.81 2.39
N ALA A 155 -4.88 6.31 2.57
CA ALA A 155 -4.50 7.68 2.23
C ALA A 155 -4.67 7.98 0.72
N ALA A 156 -4.33 7.02 -0.15
CA ALA A 156 -4.61 7.13 -1.58
C ALA A 156 -6.12 7.20 -1.86
N GLY A 157 -6.93 6.38 -1.17
CA GLY A 157 -8.39 6.43 -1.25
C GLY A 157 -9.00 7.76 -0.77
N TRP A 158 -8.39 8.41 0.23
CA TRP A 158 -8.79 9.75 0.67
C TRP A 158 -8.54 10.80 -0.40
N LEU A 159 -7.35 10.80 -1.01
CA LEU A 159 -7.04 11.71 -2.12
C LEU A 159 -7.96 11.46 -3.30
N GLN A 160 -8.26 10.20 -3.62
CA GLN A 160 -9.26 9.85 -4.63
C GLN A 160 -10.61 10.51 -4.31
N ALA A 161 -11.11 10.37 -3.08
CA ALA A 161 -12.39 10.95 -2.68
C ALA A 161 -12.39 12.48 -2.83
N LYS A 162 -11.40 13.18 -2.24
CA LYS A 162 -11.30 14.65 -2.28
C LYS A 162 -11.16 15.19 -3.70
N ARG A 163 -10.35 14.54 -4.53
CA ARG A 163 -10.17 14.92 -5.93
C ARG A 163 -11.42 14.67 -6.78
N ASN A 164 -12.34 13.83 -6.33
CA ASN A 164 -13.65 13.64 -6.96
C ASN A 164 -14.76 14.50 -6.33
N GLY A 165 -14.40 15.50 -5.50
CA GLY A 165 -15.33 16.48 -4.95
C GLY A 165 -16.13 16.01 -3.73
N VAL A 166 -15.74 14.89 -3.11
CA VAL A 166 -16.38 14.38 -1.89
C VAL A 166 -16.08 15.30 -0.72
N VAL A 167 -17.11 15.70 0.03
CA VAL A 167 -16.97 16.48 1.26
C VAL A 167 -16.61 15.59 2.44
N GLU A 168 -17.42 14.56 2.72
CA GLU A 168 -17.25 13.69 3.88
C GLU A 168 -16.64 12.33 3.52
N THR A 169 -15.59 11.93 4.24
CA THR A 169 -14.93 10.63 4.05
C THR A 169 -15.03 9.79 5.30
N GLN A 170 -15.39 8.52 5.15
CA GLN A 170 -15.41 7.51 6.20
C GLN A 170 -14.48 6.38 5.78
N LEU A 171 -13.24 6.43 6.24
CA LEU A 171 -12.18 5.51 5.81
C LEU A 171 -11.72 4.65 6.97
N TYR A 172 -11.73 3.33 6.77
CA TYR A 172 -11.37 2.34 7.79
C TYR A 172 -10.27 1.41 7.28
N GLY A 173 -9.10 1.45 7.91
CA GLY A 173 -8.06 0.44 7.76
C GLY A 173 -8.30 -0.70 8.75
N ILE A 174 -8.23 -1.95 8.31
CA ILE A 174 -8.33 -3.13 9.19
C ILE A 174 -6.93 -3.74 9.32
N GLU A 175 -6.43 -3.86 10.54
CA GLU A 175 -5.09 -4.38 10.85
C GLU A 175 -5.13 -5.37 12.00
N CYS A 176 -4.43 -6.49 11.84
CA CYS A 176 -4.42 -7.56 12.83
C CYS A 176 -3.28 -7.43 13.86
N ASP A 177 -2.23 -6.69 13.53
CA ASP A 177 -1.13 -6.37 14.44
C ASP A 177 -1.46 -5.10 15.23
N ALA A 178 -1.61 -5.22 16.56
CA ALA A 178 -2.04 -4.13 17.43
C ALA A 178 -1.08 -2.92 17.42
N ASP A 179 0.24 -3.16 17.34
CA ASP A 179 1.24 -2.09 17.36
C ASP A 179 1.23 -1.32 16.04
N VAL A 180 1.09 -2.04 14.92
CA VAL A 180 0.90 -1.45 13.60
C VAL A 180 -0.43 -0.69 13.54
N ALA A 181 -1.51 -1.28 14.06
CA ALA A 181 -2.85 -0.69 14.05
C ALA A 181 -2.88 0.65 14.80
N ARG A 182 -2.33 0.68 16.01
CA ARG A 182 -2.26 1.89 16.86
C ARG A 182 -1.45 2.99 16.17
N ARG A 183 -0.25 2.67 15.69
CA ARG A 183 0.66 3.64 15.06
C ARG A 183 0.10 4.19 13.75
N THR A 184 -0.43 3.33 12.89
CA THR A 184 -1.11 3.75 11.66
C THR A 184 -2.34 4.59 11.99
N GLY A 185 -3.08 4.24 13.05
CA GLY A 185 -4.16 5.05 13.59
C GLY A 185 -3.72 6.47 13.99
N GLU A 186 -2.59 6.62 14.69
CA GLU A 186 -2.03 7.92 15.08
C GLU A 186 -1.72 8.81 13.86
N VAL A 187 -1.06 8.25 12.83
CA VAL A 187 -0.73 8.99 11.59
C VAL A 187 -2.00 9.37 10.82
N LEU A 188 -2.95 8.44 10.65
CA LEU A 188 -4.19 8.71 9.94
C LEU A 188 -5.07 9.73 10.66
N ALA A 189 -5.09 9.71 12.00
CA ALA A 189 -5.79 10.70 12.82
C ALA A 189 -5.12 12.07 12.73
N GLY A 190 -3.79 12.15 12.82
CA GLY A 190 -3.03 13.39 12.67
C GLY A 190 -3.22 14.06 11.31
N LEU A 191 -3.42 13.27 10.25
CA LEU A 191 -3.74 13.75 8.90
C LEU A 191 -5.24 13.98 8.65
N GLY A 192 -6.14 13.62 9.57
CA GLY A 192 -7.59 13.74 9.39
C GLY A 192 -8.15 12.85 8.26
N ILE A 193 -7.52 11.70 8.00
CA ILE A 193 -7.84 10.82 6.86
C ILE A 193 -8.90 9.78 7.20
N GLY A 194 -8.72 9.08 8.32
CA GLY A 194 -9.52 7.90 8.65
C GLY A 194 -9.10 7.27 9.96
N ALA A 195 -9.67 6.10 10.24
CA ALA A 195 -9.42 5.34 11.46
C ALA A 195 -8.90 3.94 11.15
N THR A 196 -8.26 3.33 12.14
CA THR A 196 -7.84 1.93 12.09
C THR A 196 -8.70 1.09 13.04
N ILE A 197 -9.05 -0.11 12.61
CA ILE A 197 -9.75 -1.13 13.40
C ILE A 197 -8.75 -2.27 13.62
N GLU A 198 -8.42 -2.53 14.88
CA GLU A 198 -7.61 -3.69 15.27
C GLU A 198 -8.45 -4.96 15.15
N ALA A 199 -8.31 -5.68 14.03
CA ALA A 199 -8.99 -6.94 13.80
C ALA A 199 -8.38 -7.74 12.63
N ASP A 200 -8.75 -9.01 12.54
CA ASP A 200 -8.44 -9.85 11.38
C ASP A 200 -9.46 -9.59 10.25
N ALA A 201 -9.01 -9.07 9.10
CA ALA A 201 -9.87 -8.85 7.94
C ALA A 201 -10.47 -10.14 7.33
N ARG A 202 -10.09 -11.32 7.81
CA ARG A 202 -10.76 -12.58 7.47
C ARG A 202 -12.01 -12.84 8.30
N ASP A 203 -12.22 -12.10 9.39
CA ASP A 203 -13.40 -12.24 10.24
C ASP A 203 -14.57 -11.40 9.69
N PRO A 204 -15.68 -12.04 9.27
CA PRO A 204 -16.88 -11.33 8.83
C PRO A 204 -17.43 -10.32 9.84
N ALA A 205 -17.25 -10.55 11.15
CA ALA A 205 -17.82 -9.70 12.20
C ALA A 205 -17.30 -8.26 12.14
N VAL A 206 -16.06 -8.06 11.66
CA VAL A 206 -15.43 -6.74 11.52
C VAL A 206 -16.24 -5.84 10.59
N TYR A 207 -16.78 -6.40 9.52
CA TYR A 207 -17.53 -5.64 8.52
C TYR A 207 -18.95 -5.29 8.97
N ALA A 208 -19.50 -6.00 9.94
CA ALA A 208 -20.85 -5.76 10.45
C ALA A 208 -20.94 -4.46 11.27
N GLY A 209 -19.82 -4.00 11.85
CA GLY A 209 -19.74 -2.75 12.61
C GLY A 209 -19.48 -1.49 11.78
N LEU A 210 -19.33 -1.62 10.46
CA LEU A 210 -19.09 -0.46 9.58
C LEU A 210 -20.38 0.35 9.36
N PRO A 211 -20.29 1.69 9.16
CA PRO A 211 -21.44 2.53 8.85
C PRO A 211 -22.28 1.97 7.72
N ASP A 212 -23.59 2.22 7.71
CA ASP A 212 -24.47 1.81 6.61
C ASP A 212 -24.16 2.54 5.29
N GLY A 213 -24.71 2.03 4.18
CA GLY A 213 -24.61 2.66 2.87
C GLY A 213 -23.70 1.94 1.87
N PRO A 214 -23.65 2.38 0.60
CA PRO A 214 -22.77 1.80 -0.40
C PRO A 214 -21.29 1.94 0.00
N VAL A 215 -20.47 0.98 -0.41
CA VAL A 215 -19.01 1.07 -0.27
C VAL A 215 -18.47 1.68 -1.56
N ALA A 216 -17.67 2.74 -1.45
CA ALA A 216 -17.06 3.42 -2.58
C ALA A 216 -15.71 2.79 -2.96
N TYR A 217 -14.92 2.37 -1.97
CA TYR A 217 -13.56 1.88 -2.17
C TYR A 217 -13.21 0.68 -1.30
N VAL A 218 -12.48 -0.27 -1.88
CA VAL A 218 -11.88 -1.41 -1.18
C VAL A 218 -10.45 -1.59 -1.66
N ALA A 219 -9.50 -1.56 -0.74
CA ALA A 219 -8.13 -2.03 -0.97
C ALA A 219 -7.89 -3.37 -0.28
N ASN A 220 -7.16 -4.24 -0.97
CA ASN A 220 -6.60 -5.45 -0.40
C ASN A 220 -5.33 -5.83 -1.17
N GLU A 221 -4.18 -5.50 -0.60
CA GLU A 221 -2.87 -5.75 -1.22
C GLU A 221 -2.16 -6.99 -0.63
N ASN A 222 -2.89 -7.84 0.13
CA ASN A 222 -2.38 -9.12 0.67
C ASN A 222 -2.18 -10.18 -0.43
N VAL A 223 -1.47 -9.83 -1.49
CA VAL A 223 -1.14 -10.63 -2.67
C VAL A 223 0.24 -11.24 -2.48
N ALA A 224 0.30 -12.56 -2.60
CA ALA A 224 1.55 -13.30 -2.51
C ALA A 224 2.58 -12.86 -3.57
N ALA A 225 3.86 -13.07 -3.27
CA ALA A 225 4.92 -12.88 -4.26
C ALA A 225 4.70 -13.76 -5.51
N PRO A 226 5.16 -13.36 -6.72
CA PRO A 226 4.99 -14.16 -7.95
C PRO A 226 5.63 -15.55 -7.88
N THR A 227 6.61 -15.72 -6.99
CA THR A 227 7.30 -16.97 -6.72
C THR A 227 6.50 -17.90 -5.80
N SER A 228 5.55 -17.35 -5.04
CA SER A 228 4.73 -18.03 -4.05
C SER A 228 3.36 -18.42 -4.59
N ARG A 229 2.72 -19.41 -3.96
CA ARG A 229 1.34 -19.78 -4.27
C ARG A 229 0.40 -18.64 -3.86
N LEU A 230 -0.71 -18.49 -4.57
CA LEU A 230 -1.77 -17.53 -4.22
C LEU A 230 -2.20 -17.66 -2.74
N THR A 231 -2.22 -18.89 -2.21
CA THR A 231 -2.64 -19.18 -0.83
C THR A 231 -1.61 -18.82 0.24
N ALA A 232 -0.43 -18.31 -0.13
CA ALA A 232 0.59 -17.89 0.82
C ALA A 232 0.19 -16.62 1.58
N GLU A 233 -0.69 -15.81 0.99
CA GLU A 233 -1.25 -14.61 1.60
C GLU A 233 -2.78 -14.66 1.58
N PRO A 234 -3.47 -14.01 2.53
CA PRO A 234 -4.92 -14.17 2.71
C PRO A 234 -5.81 -13.41 1.70
N PHE A 235 -5.32 -13.03 0.51
CA PHE A 235 -6.06 -12.25 -0.51
C PHE A 235 -7.50 -12.74 -0.74
N CYS A 236 -7.66 -14.03 -1.08
CA CYS A 236 -8.97 -14.60 -1.39
C CYS A 236 -9.84 -14.78 -0.14
N ALA A 237 -9.23 -15.07 1.02
CA ALA A 237 -9.96 -15.27 2.27
C ALA A 237 -10.58 -13.96 2.77
N ILE A 238 -9.82 -12.86 2.72
CA ILE A 238 -10.29 -11.51 3.04
C ILE A 238 -11.46 -11.13 2.13
N HIS A 239 -11.32 -11.29 0.81
CA HIS A 239 -12.44 -11.01 -0.10
C HIS A 239 -13.65 -11.92 0.16
N ALA A 240 -13.46 -13.18 0.52
CA ALA A 240 -14.56 -14.07 0.86
C ALA A 240 -15.35 -13.56 2.08
N ALA A 241 -14.65 -13.13 3.14
CA ALA A 241 -15.26 -12.53 4.33
C ALA A 241 -16.01 -11.23 3.98
N LEU A 242 -15.35 -10.31 3.28
CA LEU A 242 -15.92 -9.03 2.84
C LEU A 242 -17.20 -9.24 2.01
N PHE A 243 -17.16 -10.10 0.99
CA PHE A 243 -18.32 -10.39 0.14
C PHE A 243 -19.42 -11.17 0.88
N SER A 244 -19.12 -11.89 1.96
CA SER A 244 -20.15 -12.57 2.75
C SER A 244 -21.07 -11.60 3.48
N VAL A 245 -20.55 -10.42 3.86
CA VAL A 245 -21.28 -9.40 4.63
C VAL A 245 -21.75 -8.24 3.75
N LEU A 246 -20.88 -7.73 2.87
CA LEU A 246 -21.11 -6.47 2.16
C LEU A 246 -21.52 -6.65 0.68
N SER A 247 -21.85 -7.87 0.21
CA SER A 247 -22.05 -8.15 -1.23
C SER A 247 -22.96 -7.15 -1.95
N ARG A 248 -24.06 -6.70 -1.34
CA ARG A 248 -24.99 -5.74 -1.96
C ARG A 248 -24.39 -4.33 -2.01
N ARG A 249 -23.64 -3.96 -0.97
CA ARG A 249 -23.01 -2.64 -0.78
C ARG A 249 -21.79 -2.44 -1.69
N LEU A 250 -21.16 -3.54 -2.15
CA LEU A 250 -19.98 -3.54 -3.01
C LEU A 250 -20.27 -3.41 -4.51
N LYS A 251 -21.55 -3.32 -4.93
CA LYS A 251 -21.95 -3.37 -6.36
C LYS A 251 -21.16 -2.38 -7.23
N HIS A 252 -20.96 -1.17 -6.72
CA HIS A 252 -20.31 -0.06 -7.42
C HIS A 252 -18.95 0.33 -6.83
N ALA A 253 -18.45 -0.44 -5.86
CA ALA A 253 -17.16 -0.17 -5.24
C ALA A 253 -16.02 -0.26 -6.28
N PHE A 254 -15.08 0.67 -6.16
CA PHE A 254 -13.76 0.57 -6.77
C PHE A 254 -12.89 -0.38 -5.92
N PHE A 255 -12.21 -1.32 -6.58
CA PHE A 255 -11.31 -2.28 -5.92
C PHE A 255 -9.87 -2.01 -6.34
N PHE A 256 -8.97 -2.01 -5.37
CA PHE A 256 -7.53 -2.11 -5.62
C PHE A 256 -6.98 -3.46 -5.08
N PRO A 257 -6.32 -4.27 -5.93
CA PRO A 257 -6.27 -4.13 -7.39
C PRO A 257 -7.65 -4.36 -8.04
N GLU A 258 -7.86 -3.84 -9.26
CA GLU A 258 -9.15 -4.02 -9.98
C GLU A 258 -9.42 -5.50 -10.29
N ALA A 259 -8.35 -6.23 -10.60
CA ALA A 259 -8.31 -7.68 -10.73
C ALA A 259 -6.90 -8.20 -10.47
N LEU A 260 -6.79 -9.46 -10.07
CA LEU A 260 -5.55 -10.20 -9.93
C LEU A 260 -5.56 -11.36 -10.93
N VAL A 261 -4.55 -11.44 -11.79
CA VAL A 261 -4.34 -12.57 -12.69
C VAL A 261 -3.34 -13.53 -12.06
N VAL A 262 -3.77 -14.77 -11.91
CA VAL A 262 -2.96 -15.86 -11.35
C VAL A 262 -2.76 -16.94 -12.40
N ARG A 263 -1.57 -17.53 -12.46
CA ARG A 263 -1.22 -18.57 -13.44
C ARG A 263 -0.88 -19.88 -12.75
N ASP A 264 -1.49 -20.96 -13.20
CA ASP A 264 -0.94 -22.29 -12.99
C ASP A 264 0.01 -22.62 -14.15
N ARG A 265 1.27 -22.92 -13.85
CA ARG A 265 2.27 -23.19 -14.89
C ARG A 265 2.11 -24.60 -15.47
N ASP A 266 1.70 -25.56 -14.66
CA ASP A 266 1.61 -26.97 -15.04
C ASP A 266 0.38 -27.19 -15.94
N ALA A 267 -0.72 -26.49 -15.63
CA ALA A 267 -1.94 -26.51 -16.44
C ALA A 267 -1.97 -25.44 -17.56
N GLU A 268 -0.92 -24.62 -17.68
CA GLU A 268 -0.82 -23.47 -18.60
C GLU A 268 -2.03 -22.52 -18.59
N LEU A 269 -2.72 -22.40 -17.46
CA LEU A 269 -3.98 -21.68 -17.36
C LEU A 269 -3.82 -20.38 -16.57
N ASP A 270 -4.33 -19.29 -17.13
CA ASP A 270 -4.48 -18.00 -16.44
C ASP A 270 -5.93 -17.87 -15.93
N VAL A 271 -6.08 -17.52 -14.65
CA VAL A 271 -7.37 -17.24 -14.01
C VAL A 271 -7.40 -15.78 -13.56
N VAL A 272 -8.46 -15.07 -13.93
CA VAL A 272 -8.68 -13.68 -13.52
C VAL A 272 -9.57 -13.66 -12.28
N LEU A 273 -9.07 -13.10 -11.18
CA LEU A 273 -9.78 -12.88 -9.92
C LEU A 273 -10.21 -11.41 -9.87
N SER A 274 -11.52 -11.15 -9.85
CA SER A 274 -12.07 -9.79 -9.87
C SER A 274 -13.37 -9.72 -9.08
N LYS A 275 -13.98 -8.53 -8.97
CA LYS A 275 -15.28 -8.39 -8.31
C LYS A 275 -16.37 -9.32 -8.88
N ASN A 276 -16.30 -9.66 -10.17
CA ASN A 276 -17.32 -10.49 -10.84
C ASN A 276 -17.34 -11.93 -10.34
N ASN A 277 -16.18 -12.47 -9.92
CA ASN A 277 -16.09 -13.77 -9.26
C ASN A 277 -15.73 -13.65 -7.77
N ARG A 278 -15.91 -12.46 -7.18
CA ARG A 278 -15.62 -12.16 -5.77
C ARG A 278 -14.17 -12.48 -5.38
N PHE A 279 -13.27 -12.32 -6.35
CA PHE A 279 -11.85 -12.66 -6.25
C PHE A 279 -11.58 -14.13 -5.86
N GLN A 280 -12.48 -15.05 -6.26
CA GLN A 280 -12.34 -16.48 -5.98
C GLN A 280 -11.97 -17.27 -7.24
N ILE A 281 -11.16 -18.32 -7.06
CA ILE A 281 -10.92 -19.30 -8.12
C ILE A 281 -12.26 -20.04 -8.40
N PRO A 282 -12.74 -20.04 -9.65
CA PRO A 282 -13.96 -20.76 -10.02
C PRO A 282 -13.91 -22.24 -9.61
N ARG A 283 -15.06 -22.82 -9.25
CA ARG A 283 -15.15 -24.18 -8.67
C ARG A 283 -14.43 -25.25 -9.50
N HIS A 284 -14.52 -25.17 -10.83
CA HIS A 284 -13.90 -26.11 -11.75
C HIS A 284 -12.35 -25.99 -11.81
N TYR A 285 -11.78 -24.90 -11.32
CA TYR A 285 -10.33 -24.63 -11.28
C TYR A 285 -9.72 -24.74 -9.87
N ARG A 286 -10.47 -25.19 -8.86
CA ARG A 286 -9.96 -25.27 -7.46
C ARG A 286 -8.79 -26.23 -7.25
N HIS A 287 -8.57 -27.17 -8.18
CA HIS A 287 -7.45 -28.11 -8.12
C HIS A 287 -6.12 -27.46 -8.53
N LEU A 288 -6.16 -26.28 -9.16
CA LEU A 288 -4.97 -25.54 -9.57
C LEU A 288 -4.18 -25.01 -8.35
N ARG A 289 -2.90 -24.78 -8.56
CA ARG A 289 -1.97 -24.20 -7.58
C ARG A 289 -1.36 -22.91 -8.13
N PRO A 290 -2.19 -21.91 -8.49
CA PRO A 290 -1.72 -20.80 -9.28
C PRO A 290 -0.87 -19.83 -8.44
N ARG A 291 -0.01 -19.08 -9.13
CA ARG A 291 0.83 -18.02 -8.56
C ARG A 291 0.42 -16.66 -9.13
N PRO A 292 0.50 -15.58 -8.35
CA PRO A 292 0.28 -14.22 -8.86
C PRO A 292 1.18 -13.90 -10.05
N ARG A 293 0.63 -13.28 -11.09
CA ARG A 293 1.36 -12.94 -12.31
C ARG A 293 1.24 -11.46 -12.65
N SER A 294 0.04 -10.92 -12.56
CA SER A 294 -0.28 -9.56 -13.02
C SER A 294 -1.48 -9.04 -12.27
N ILE A 295 -1.63 -7.72 -12.18
CA ILE A 295 -2.85 -7.06 -11.71
C ILE A 295 -3.43 -6.20 -12.81
N VAL A 296 -4.72 -5.88 -12.71
CA VAL A 296 -5.31 -4.80 -13.48
C VAL A 296 -5.19 -3.51 -12.68
N LEU A 297 -4.50 -2.54 -13.28
CA LEU A 297 -4.22 -1.22 -12.74
C LEU A 297 -4.55 -0.19 -13.82
N GLU A 298 -5.34 0.84 -13.50
CA GLU A 298 -5.81 1.84 -14.46
C GLU A 298 -6.53 1.20 -15.68
N GLY A 299 -7.26 0.10 -15.46
CA GLY A 299 -7.89 -0.69 -16.53
C GLY A 299 -6.93 -1.46 -17.45
N ARG A 300 -5.62 -1.53 -17.13
CA ARG A 300 -4.60 -2.21 -17.93
C ARG A 300 -3.99 -3.38 -17.17
N LEU A 301 -3.79 -4.50 -17.87
CA LEU A 301 -3.06 -5.63 -17.33
C LEU A 301 -1.58 -5.29 -17.18
N THR A 302 -1.09 -5.24 -15.94
CA THR A 302 0.29 -4.89 -15.59
C THR A 302 0.96 -6.06 -14.90
N ARG A 303 2.09 -6.53 -15.43
CA ARG A 303 2.87 -7.60 -14.78
C ARG A 303 3.42 -7.08 -13.46
N LEU A 304 3.45 -7.92 -12.43
CA LEU A 304 3.83 -7.48 -11.08
C LEU A 304 5.23 -6.83 -11.05
N TRP A 305 6.20 -7.38 -11.79
CA TRP A 305 7.56 -6.83 -11.92
C TRP A 305 7.66 -5.51 -12.73
N GLN A 306 6.60 -5.11 -13.44
CA GLN A 306 6.55 -3.85 -14.19
C GLN A 306 6.02 -2.68 -13.35
N ILE A 307 5.42 -2.97 -12.19
CA ILE A 307 4.84 -1.95 -11.33
C ILE A 307 5.96 -1.08 -10.77
N GLY A 308 5.83 0.24 -10.92
CA GLY A 308 6.84 1.19 -10.46
C GLY A 308 7.95 1.48 -11.46
N LYS A 309 7.98 0.83 -12.63
CA LYS A 309 9.05 1.04 -13.61
C LYS A 309 9.18 2.51 -14.06
N SER A 310 8.08 3.26 -14.17
CA SER A 310 8.12 4.69 -14.55
C SER A 310 8.74 5.58 -13.47
N PHE A 311 8.70 5.17 -12.20
CA PHE A 311 9.25 5.94 -11.09
C PHE A 311 10.73 5.66 -10.82
N ARG A 312 11.29 4.58 -11.38
CA ARG A 312 12.70 4.23 -11.18
C ARG A 312 13.67 5.30 -11.66
N GLN A 313 13.30 6.09 -12.67
CA GLN A 313 14.15 7.17 -13.20
C GLN A 313 14.43 8.29 -12.18
N TYR A 314 13.65 8.38 -11.09
CA TYR A 314 13.84 9.38 -10.04
C TYR A 314 14.69 8.89 -8.87
N ILE A 315 15.01 7.59 -8.84
CA ILE A 315 15.75 6.96 -7.76
C ILE A 315 17.16 6.64 -8.26
N PRO A 316 18.22 7.05 -7.55
CA PRO A 316 19.57 6.66 -7.92
C PRO A 316 19.78 5.13 -7.85
N GLU A 317 20.66 4.60 -8.70
CA GLU A 317 20.86 3.15 -8.83
C GLU A 317 21.30 2.47 -7.51
N ALA A 318 22.11 3.16 -6.71
CA ALA A 318 22.56 2.67 -5.41
C ALA A 318 21.37 2.35 -4.49
N TRP A 319 20.38 3.23 -4.45
CA TRP A 319 19.15 3.06 -3.68
C TRP A 319 18.26 1.96 -4.26
N LEU A 320 18.09 1.90 -5.59
CA LEU A 320 17.27 0.87 -6.25
C LEU A 320 17.72 -0.56 -5.90
N SER A 321 19.03 -0.78 -5.76
CA SER A 321 19.61 -2.09 -5.44
C SER A 321 19.27 -2.56 -4.02
N ALA A 322 19.02 -1.64 -3.10
CA ALA A 322 18.72 -1.91 -1.69
C ALA A 322 17.22 -2.12 -1.41
N MET A 323 16.35 -1.56 -2.26
CA MET A 323 14.90 -1.57 -2.07
C MET A 323 14.33 -3.00 -1.96
N PRO A 324 13.38 -3.26 -1.03
CA PRO A 324 12.93 -4.60 -0.64
C PRO A 324 12.37 -5.46 -1.78
N GLY A 325 11.92 -4.87 -2.89
CA GLY A 325 11.58 -5.58 -4.13
C GLY A 325 10.64 -6.77 -3.89
N ARG A 326 9.37 -6.48 -3.56
CA ARG A 326 8.45 -7.52 -3.08
C ARG A 326 7.86 -8.40 -4.19
N TRP A 327 7.88 -7.96 -5.46
CA TRP A 327 7.37 -8.72 -6.63
C TRP A 327 8.30 -8.66 -7.84
#